data_AF-A0A7Y7P743-F1
#
_entry.id   AF-A0A7Y7P743-F1
#
_cell.length_a   1.000
_cell.length_b   1.000
_cell.length_c   1.000
_cell.angle_alpha   90.00
_cell.angle_beta   90.00
_cell.angle_gamma   90.00
#
_symmetry.space_group_name_H-M   'P 1'
#
loop_
_entity.id
_entity.type
_entity.pdbx_description
1 polymer ?
#
loop_
_entity_poly.entity_id
_entity_poly.type
_entity_poly.pdbx_seq_one_letter_code
_entity_poly.pdbx_strand_id
1 'polypeptide(L)'
;MKHRNSIETWSAVPVSFAGNTINYNFSTSAAQAFGSNQLQMGSVYAIYGGDANQDSVVDGSDMASIDNASTLLLFGYNSEDINGDGIVDGTDMATVDNNSTIVVMAIRP
;
A
#
# COMPACT_ATOMS: atom_id res chain seq x y z
N MET A 1 -4.65 8.89 -0.98
CA MET A 1 -5.40 7.62 -0.95
C MET A 1 -4.79 6.79 0.15
N LYS A 2 -5.64 6.28 1.04
CA LYS A 2 -5.25 5.37 2.13
C LYS A 2 -6.00 4.07 1.93
N HIS A 3 -5.29 2.97 2.09
CA HIS A 3 -5.84 1.62 2.17
C HIS A 3 -5.23 0.94 3.40
N ARG A 4 -5.87 -0.11 3.92
CA ARG A 4 -5.56 -0.69 5.24
C ARG A 4 -4.11 -1.17 5.42
N ASN A 5 -3.45 -1.47 4.31
CA ASN A 5 -2.15 -2.15 4.27
C ASN A 5 -1.29 -1.68 3.09
N SER A 6 -1.56 -0.48 2.59
CA SER A 6 -0.76 0.16 1.56
C SER A 6 -0.12 1.41 2.12
N ILE A 7 0.99 1.82 1.51
CA ILE A 7 1.54 3.14 1.80
C ILE A 7 0.50 4.22 1.45
N GLU A 8 0.54 5.31 2.21
CA GLU A 8 -0.24 6.50 1.87
C GLU A 8 0.26 7.07 0.53
N THR A 9 -0.64 7.23 -0.43
CA THR A 9 -0.31 7.79 -1.76
C THR A 9 -0.97 9.15 -1.96
N TRP A 10 -0.18 10.19 -2.27
CA TRP A 10 -0.66 11.55 -2.51
C TRP A 10 -0.78 11.85 -4.00
N SER A 11 -1.71 12.72 -4.39
CA SER A 11 -1.79 13.20 -5.77
C SER A 11 -0.55 14.01 -6.11
N ALA A 12 -0.02 13.85 -7.33
CA ALA A 12 1.18 14.55 -7.76
C ALA A 12 0.98 16.07 -7.88
N VAL A 13 -0.26 16.50 -8.10
CA VAL A 13 -0.66 17.90 -8.23
C VAL A 13 -1.82 18.22 -7.28
N PRO A 14 -2.00 19.50 -6.91
CA PRO A 14 -3.16 19.93 -6.15
C PRO A 14 -4.46 19.55 -6.88
N VAL A 15 -5.40 18.99 -6.13
CA VAL A 15 -6.72 18.64 -6.63
C VAL A 15 -7.72 19.68 -6.12
N SER A 16 -8.54 20.25 -7.01
CA SER A 16 -9.52 21.25 -6.62
C SER A 16 -10.73 20.63 -5.93
N PHE A 17 -11.12 21.23 -4.80
CA PHE A 17 -12.30 20.87 -4.02
C PHE A 17 -13.49 21.81 -4.28
N ALA A 18 -13.44 22.65 -5.32
CA ALA A 18 -14.48 23.63 -5.61
C ALA A 18 -15.79 23.02 -6.16
N GLY A 19 -15.73 21.79 -6.70
CA GLY A 19 -16.90 21.07 -7.22
C GLY A 19 -17.44 20.02 -6.24
N ASN A 20 -18.68 19.56 -6.46
CA ASN A 20 -19.31 18.50 -5.67
C ASN A 20 -18.74 17.11 -5.90
N THR A 21 -17.99 16.91 -6.99
CA THR A 21 -17.34 15.64 -7.32
C THR A 21 -15.90 15.91 -7.67
N ILE A 22 -15.01 15.13 -7.07
CA ILE A 22 -13.57 15.20 -7.30
C ILE A 22 -13.16 13.91 -8.00
N ASN A 23 -12.75 14.04 -9.26
CA ASN A 23 -12.28 12.92 -10.05
C ASN A 23 -10.76 12.97 -10.12
N TYR A 24 -10.09 12.01 -9.48
CA TYR A 24 -8.65 11.82 -9.60
C TYR A 24 -8.37 10.33 -9.77
N ASN A 25 -7.70 9.96 -10.87
CA ASN A 25 -7.43 8.57 -11.18
C ASN A 25 -5.93 8.29 -11.08
N PHE A 26 -5.56 7.52 -10.06
CA PHE A 26 -4.18 7.10 -9.81
C PHE A 26 -3.66 6.06 -10.80
N SER A 27 -4.51 5.39 -11.60
CA SER A 27 -4.11 4.22 -12.38
C SER A 27 -3.65 4.51 -13.80
N THR A 28 -3.72 5.76 -14.28
CA THR A 28 -3.44 6.11 -15.69
C THR A 28 -1.97 6.40 -15.99
N SER A 29 -1.19 6.82 -14.99
CA SER A 29 0.24 7.14 -15.13
C SER A 29 0.89 7.16 -13.75
N ALA A 30 2.15 6.75 -13.63
CA ALA A 30 2.93 6.94 -12.39
C ALA A 30 2.96 8.42 -11.96
N ALA A 31 2.93 9.35 -12.91
CA ALA A 31 2.91 10.79 -12.63
C ALA A 31 1.61 11.28 -11.96
N GLN A 32 0.63 10.40 -11.70
CA GLN A 32 -0.53 10.71 -10.86
C GLN A 32 -0.20 10.62 -9.36
N ALA A 33 0.78 9.80 -8.97
CA ALA A 33 1.27 9.78 -7.60
C ALA A 33 2.39 10.80 -7.39
N PHE A 34 2.38 11.47 -6.25
CA PHE A 34 3.48 12.33 -5.83
C PHE A 34 4.78 11.51 -5.79
N GLY A 35 5.85 12.05 -6.40
CA GLY A 35 7.12 11.34 -6.54
C GLY A 35 7.11 10.16 -7.51
N SER A 36 6.04 9.96 -8.30
CA SER A 36 5.85 8.76 -9.13
C SER A 36 5.89 7.44 -8.34
N ASN A 37 5.42 7.48 -7.09
CA ASN A 37 5.53 6.40 -6.12
C ASN A 37 4.49 5.29 -6.32
N GLN A 38 4.52 4.64 -7.49
CA GLN A 38 3.62 3.57 -7.90
C GLN A 38 4.36 2.55 -8.76
N LEU A 39 3.80 1.35 -8.88
CA LEU A 39 4.33 0.28 -9.73
C LEU A 39 3.46 0.13 -10.99
N GLN A 40 4.08 0.10 -12.17
CA GLN A 40 3.36 -0.23 -13.40
C GLN A 40 3.04 -1.74 -13.43
N MET A 41 1.75 -2.09 -13.47
CA MET A 41 1.25 -3.45 -13.59
C MET A 41 0.41 -3.57 -14.85
N GLY A 42 1.03 -4.04 -15.94
CA GLY A 42 0.38 -4.08 -17.25
C GLY A 42 0.05 -2.67 -17.76
N SER A 43 -1.23 -2.40 -17.96
CA SER A 43 -1.73 -1.10 -18.44
C SER A 43 -2.14 -0.12 -17.32
N VAL A 44 -2.01 -0.52 -16.05
CA VAL A 44 -2.40 0.30 -14.90
C VAL A 44 -1.23 0.54 -13.96
N TYR A 45 -1.35 1.56 -13.11
CA TYR A 45 -0.40 1.87 -12.05
C TYR A 45 -1.01 1.50 -10.69
N ALA A 46 -0.35 0.58 -9.99
CA ALA A 46 -0.75 0.07 -8.69
C ALA A 46 -0.02 0.82 -7.56
N ILE A 47 -0.68 0.91 -6.41
CA ILE A 47 -0.09 1.44 -5.18
C ILE A 47 0.58 0.30 -4.44
N TYR A 48 1.76 0.56 -3.86
CA TYR A 48 2.49 -0.46 -3.12
C TYR A 48 1.75 -0.85 -1.83
N GLY A 49 1.56 -2.17 -1.66
CA GLY A 49 1.11 -2.79 -0.42
C GLY A 49 2.27 -3.10 0.53
N GLY A 50 1.95 -3.57 1.73
CA GLY A 50 2.92 -4.08 2.70
C GLY A 50 3.13 -3.21 3.94
N ASP A 51 2.55 -2.00 3.99
CA ASP A 51 2.56 -1.12 5.17
C ASP A 51 1.36 -1.49 6.06
N ALA A 52 1.47 -2.63 6.73
CA ALA A 52 0.42 -3.22 7.56
C ALA A 52 0.19 -2.40 8.84
N ASN A 53 1.28 -1.89 9.43
CA ASN A 53 1.23 -1.15 10.67
C ASN A 53 0.88 0.35 10.47
N GLN A 54 0.78 0.80 9.21
CA GLN A 54 0.44 2.16 8.80
C GLN A 54 1.43 3.23 9.30
N ASP A 55 2.72 2.88 9.38
CA ASP A 55 3.79 3.80 9.78
C ASP A 55 4.43 4.57 8.61
N SER A 56 3.91 4.37 7.39
CA SER A 56 4.34 5.00 6.14
C SER A 56 5.62 4.41 5.53
N VAL A 57 6.15 3.32 6.05
CA VAL A 57 7.30 2.60 5.50
C VAL A 57 6.93 1.12 5.37
N VAL A 58 7.47 0.44 4.37
CA VAL A 58 7.36 -1.03 4.28
C VAL A 58 8.67 -1.62 4.77
N ASP A 59 8.68 -2.22 5.97
CA ASP A 59 9.89 -2.77 6.58
C ASP A 59 9.65 -4.01 7.48
N GLY A 60 10.67 -4.37 8.27
CA GLY A 60 10.62 -5.54 9.13
C GLY A 60 9.60 -5.46 10.27
N SER A 61 9.10 -4.26 10.60
CA SER A 61 8.06 -4.08 11.60
C SER A 61 6.68 -4.50 11.06
N ASP A 62 6.43 -4.37 9.76
CA ASP A 62 5.26 -4.94 9.09
C ASP A 62 5.32 -6.47 9.12
N MET A 63 6.49 -7.05 8.85
CA MET A 63 6.69 -8.51 8.96
C MET A 63 6.37 -9.02 10.37
N ALA A 64 6.81 -8.29 11.40
CA ALA A 64 6.50 -8.62 12.79
C ALA A 64 5.00 -8.52 13.09
N SER A 65 4.26 -7.58 12.47
CA SER A 65 2.81 -7.50 12.61
C SER A 65 2.12 -8.73 12.02
N ILE A 66 2.54 -9.17 10.83
CA ILE A 66 2.03 -10.34 10.12
C ILE A 66 2.32 -11.62 10.92
N ASP A 67 3.54 -11.80 11.42
CA ASP A 67 3.94 -12.98 12.20
C ASP A 67 3.10 -13.13 13.49
N ASN A 68 2.84 -12.01 14.18
CA ASN A 68 1.97 -12.00 15.36
C ASN A 68 0.52 -12.36 15.00
N ALA A 69 -0.01 -11.80 13.92
CA ALA A 69 -1.38 -12.06 13.46
C ALA A 69 -1.57 -13.50 12.94
N SER A 70 -0.58 -14.04 12.24
CA SER A 70 -0.53 -15.44 11.80
C SER A 70 -0.51 -16.40 12.99
N THR A 71 0.25 -16.08 14.05
CA THR A 71 0.25 -16.86 15.30
C THR A 71 -1.14 -16.90 15.97
N LEU A 72 -1.93 -15.83 15.81
CA LEU A 72 -3.32 -15.75 16.27
C LEU A 72 -4.33 -16.37 15.29
N LEU A 73 -3.87 -16.89 14.15
CA LEU A 73 -4.68 -17.49 13.08
C LEU A 73 -5.77 -16.52 12.59
N LEU A 74 -5.41 -15.23 12.43
CA LEU A 74 -6.36 -14.24 11.94
C LEU A 74 -6.79 -14.54 10.49
N PHE A 75 -8.06 -14.31 10.22
CA PHE A 75 -8.67 -14.48 8.90
C PHE A 75 -9.68 -13.36 8.64
N GLY A 76 -10.06 -13.19 7.37
CA GLY A 76 -10.94 -12.11 6.92
C GLY A 76 -10.18 -10.80 6.70
N TYR A 77 -10.88 -9.68 6.90
CA TYR A 77 -10.39 -8.35 6.54
C TYR A 77 -9.46 -7.77 7.61
N ASN A 78 -8.18 -8.14 7.56
CA ASN A 78 -7.13 -7.63 8.45
C ASN A 78 -6.12 -6.77 7.67
N SER A 79 -5.39 -5.90 8.38
CA SER A 79 -4.26 -5.14 7.80
C SER A 79 -3.14 -6.07 7.35
N GLU A 80 -2.93 -7.15 8.08
CA GLU A 80 -1.85 -8.10 7.86
C GLU A 80 -2.13 -9.07 6.70
N ASP A 81 -3.37 -9.12 6.19
CA ASP A 81 -3.74 -9.82 4.95
C ASP A 81 -3.38 -8.93 3.75
N ILE A 82 -2.09 -8.99 3.37
CA ILE A 82 -1.45 -8.19 2.33
C ILE A 82 -1.87 -8.65 0.95
N ASN A 83 -1.94 -9.97 0.74
CA ASN A 83 -2.24 -10.55 -0.56
C ASN A 83 -3.76 -10.54 -0.87
N GLY A 84 -4.61 -10.37 0.14
CA GLY A 84 -6.06 -10.27 0.03
C GLY A 84 -6.78 -11.62 -0.14
N ASP A 85 -6.15 -12.73 0.21
CA ASP A 85 -6.76 -14.07 0.14
C ASP A 85 -7.64 -14.40 1.35
N GLY A 86 -7.62 -13.54 2.37
CA GLY A 86 -8.44 -13.63 3.57
C GLY A 86 -7.86 -14.51 4.67
N ILE A 87 -6.60 -14.95 4.55
CA ILE A 87 -5.86 -15.68 5.58
C ILE A 87 -4.59 -14.89 5.87
N VAL A 88 -4.32 -14.58 7.14
CA VAL A 88 -3.03 -13.98 7.51
C VAL A 88 -2.01 -15.10 7.71
N ASP A 89 -1.06 -15.24 6.80
CA ASP A 89 -0.02 -16.26 6.89
C ASP A 89 1.34 -15.83 6.32
N GLY A 90 2.27 -16.79 6.16
CA GLY A 90 3.61 -16.50 5.67
C GLY A 90 3.68 -16.05 4.20
N THR A 91 2.60 -16.16 3.44
CA THR A 91 2.56 -15.71 2.05
C THR A 91 2.36 -14.19 1.93
N ASP A 92 1.76 -13.54 2.94
CA ASP A 92 1.65 -12.08 3.03
C ASP A 92 3.01 -11.39 3.13
N MET A 93 3.94 -12.05 3.83
CA MET A 93 5.32 -11.58 4.04
C MET A 93 6.10 -11.42 2.72
N ALA A 94 5.75 -12.14 1.66
CA ALA A 94 6.46 -12.05 0.37
C ALA A 94 6.34 -10.67 -0.27
N THR A 95 5.19 -9.99 -0.10
CA THR A 95 5.01 -8.64 -0.64
C THR A 95 5.83 -7.61 0.15
N VAL A 96 5.88 -7.75 1.47
CA VAL A 96 6.65 -6.88 2.36
C VAL A 96 8.15 -7.03 2.10
N ASP A 97 8.67 -8.25 1.94
CA ASP A 97 10.08 -8.50 1.64
C ASP A 97 10.53 -7.85 0.31
N ASN A 98 9.72 -8.02 -0.74
CA ASN A 98 10.00 -7.41 -2.04
C ASN A 98 9.99 -5.88 -1.99
N ASN A 99 9.02 -5.28 -1.29
CA ASN A 99 8.85 -3.84 -1.24
C ASN A 99 9.84 -3.17 -0.27
N SER A 100 10.21 -3.84 0.83
CA SER A 100 11.26 -3.36 1.74
C SER A 100 12.63 -3.34 1.08
N THR A 101 12.92 -4.31 0.19
CA THR A 101 14.18 -4.38 -0.59
C THR A 101 14.40 -3.14 -1.47
N ILE A 102 13.34 -2.54 -2.00
CA ILE A 102 13.41 -1.32 -2.81
C ILE A 102 13.07 -0.05 -2.01
N VAL A 103 12.95 -0.16 -0.69
CA VAL A 103 12.70 0.96 0.24
C VAL A 103 11.39 1.69 -0.10
N VAL A 104 10.30 0.94 -0.26
CA VAL A 104 8.97 1.52 -0.41
C VAL A 104 8.60 2.29 0.87
N MET A 105 8.26 3.56 0.71
CA MET A 105 7.74 4.43 1.77
C MET A 105 6.80 5.46 1.17
N ALA A 106 5.92 6.05 1.98
CA ALA A 106 5.06 7.13 1.54
C ALA A 106 5.89 8.36 1.14
N ILE A 107 5.52 9.00 0.02
CA ILE A 107 6.10 10.27 -0.42
C ILE A 107 4.95 11.27 -0.51
N ARG A 108 5.12 12.41 0.16
CA ARG A 108 4.11 13.46 0.28
C ARG A 108 4.74 14.87 0.16
N PRO A 109 3.96 15.89 -0.24
CA PRO A 109 4.42 17.28 -0.32
C PRO A 109 4.98 17.84 0.98
#